data_AF-A0A1I2EYP6-F1
#
_entry.id   AF-A0A1I2EYP6-F1
#
_cell.length_a   1.000
_cell.length_b   1.000
_cell.length_c   1.000
_cell.angle_alpha   90.00
_cell.angle_beta   90.00
_cell.angle_gamma   90.00
#
_symmetry.space_group_name_H-M   'P 1'
#
loop_
_entity.id
_entity.type
_entity.pdbx_description
1 polymer ?
#
loop_
_entity_poly.entity_id
_entity_poly.type
_entity_poly.pdbx_seq_one_letter_code
_entity_poly.pdbx_strand_id
1 'polypeptide(L)'
;MTDSAGESAGAADRFWEKCVAYGDAVFDVHDQVAWQRDRRTEMYEGWRMTAPMADRLSRTLLALRLYALSLDDAAAGRPLGEGGLAEVTLARAVAERPWPYELFAGLDALTPDAPRAADVNTLRLLTYDEVGRGAHTLARLDAGIRTVTGRLTERYRNPGLTLREVRRVLGG
;
A
#
# COMPACT_ATOMS: atom_id res chain seq x y z
N MET A 1 9.87 22.06 25.49
CA MET A 1 10.43 21.90 24.12
C MET A 1 10.12 20.48 23.61
N THR A 2 8.88 20.02 23.79
CA THR A 2 8.44 18.62 23.56
C THR A 2 7.17 18.53 22.69
N ASP A 3 6.50 19.64 22.39
CA ASP A 3 5.26 19.64 21.59
C ASP A 3 5.47 19.43 20.09
N SER A 4 6.58 19.92 19.52
CA SER A 4 6.82 19.86 18.07
C SER A 4 7.00 18.43 17.54
N ALA A 5 7.53 17.51 18.35
CA ALA A 5 7.68 16.11 17.98
C ALA A 5 6.33 15.37 17.99
N GLY A 6 5.47 15.65 18.98
CA GLY A 6 4.12 15.07 19.07
C GLY A 6 3.19 15.56 17.96
N GLU A 7 3.30 16.84 17.58
CA GLU A 7 2.50 17.42 16.49
C GLU A 7 2.89 16.84 15.12
N SER A 8 4.20 16.61 14.90
CA SER A 8 4.72 15.99 13.68
C SER A 8 4.31 14.51 13.55
N ALA A 9 4.43 13.73 14.64
CA ALA A 9 4.00 12.33 14.66
C ALA A 9 2.49 12.20 14.36
N GLY A 10 1.66 13.07 14.96
CA GLY A 10 0.23 13.10 14.67
C GLY A 10 -0.09 13.46 13.21
N ALA A 11 0.73 14.29 12.55
CA ALA A 11 0.56 14.58 11.12
C ALA A 11 0.95 13.41 10.23
N ALA A 12 2.04 12.70 10.57
CA ALA A 12 2.47 11.49 9.88
C ALA A 12 1.43 10.37 9.98
N ASP A 13 0.88 10.12 11.18
CA ASP A 13 -0.17 9.13 11.42
C ASP A 13 -1.44 9.43 10.60
N ARG A 14 -1.90 10.69 10.61
CA ARG A 14 -3.06 11.11 9.79
C ARG A 14 -2.82 10.94 8.30
N PHE A 15 -1.60 11.16 7.83
CA PHE A 15 -1.29 10.97 6.41
C PHE A 15 -1.16 9.47 6.06
N TRP A 16 -0.60 8.68 6.96
CA TRP A 16 -0.55 7.23 6.86
C TRP A 16 -1.95 6.60 6.82
N GLU A 17 -2.87 7.05 7.67
CA GLU A 17 -4.29 6.66 7.63
C GLU A 17 -4.92 6.86 6.24
N LYS A 18 -4.59 7.98 5.56
CA LYS A 18 -5.06 8.22 4.20
C LYS A 18 -4.46 7.23 3.21
N CYS A 19 -3.17 6.93 3.32
CA CYS A 19 -2.51 5.92 2.49
C CYS A 19 -3.15 4.53 2.69
N VAL A 20 -3.47 4.17 3.94
CA VAL A 20 -4.21 2.94 4.27
C VAL A 20 -5.60 2.94 3.62
N ALA A 21 -6.36 4.02 3.77
CA ALA A 21 -7.69 4.13 3.18
C ALA A 21 -7.69 4.03 1.65
N TYR A 22 -6.71 4.62 0.97
CA TYR A 22 -6.56 4.48 -0.48
C TYR A 22 -6.11 3.06 -0.88
N GLY A 23 -5.20 2.45 -0.13
CA GLY A 23 -4.80 1.06 -0.33
C GLY A 23 -6.00 0.13 -0.23
N ASP A 24 -6.85 0.32 0.77
CA ASP A 24 -8.07 -0.47 0.94
C ASP A 24 -9.07 -0.25 -0.19
N ALA A 25 -9.27 1.00 -0.58
CA ALA A 25 -10.19 1.32 -1.67
C ALA A 25 -9.85 0.59 -2.98
N VAL A 26 -8.55 0.43 -3.29
CA VAL A 26 -8.11 -0.32 -4.48
C VAL A 26 -8.56 -1.77 -4.41
N PHE A 27 -8.33 -2.45 -3.28
CA PHE A 27 -8.75 -3.84 -3.13
C PHE A 27 -10.27 -3.98 -3.06
N ASP A 28 -10.97 -3.05 -2.42
CA ASP A 28 -12.42 -3.11 -2.30
C ASP A 28 -13.12 -2.93 -3.65
N VAL A 29 -12.64 -2.00 -4.50
CA VAL A 29 -13.15 -1.84 -5.88
C VAL A 29 -12.86 -3.08 -6.73
N HIS A 30 -11.68 -3.69 -6.57
CA HIS A 30 -11.36 -4.96 -7.24
C HIS A 30 -12.32 -6.07 -6.79
N ASP A 31 -12.60 -6.15 -5.50
CA ASP A 31 -13.42 -7.20 -4.91
C ASP A 31 -14.93 -7.02 -5.13
N GLN A 32 -15.38 -5.89 -5.71
CA GLN A 32 -16.77 -5.74 -6.20
C GLN A 32 -17.15 -6.81 -7.24
N VAL A 33 -16.16 -7.43 -7.89
CA VAL A 33 -16.38 -8.57 -8.79
C VAL A 33 -16.03 -9.85 -8.04
N ALA A 34 -17.06 -10.58 -7.58
CA ALA A 34 -16.90 -11.73 -6.68
C ALA A 34 -15.85 -12.75 -7.17
N TRP A 35 -15.90 -13.16 -8.44
CA TRP A 35 -14.94 -14.14 -8.96
C TRP A 35 -13.49 -13.64 -8.96
N GLN A 36 -13.26 -12.31 -9.02
CA GLN A 36 -11.92 -11.74 -8.93
C GLN A 36 -11.39 -11.82 -7.49
N ARG A 37 -12.26 -11.57 -6.50
CA ARG A 37 -11.97 -11.77 -5.08
C ARG A 37 -11.66 -13.23 -4.78
N ASP A 38 -12.51 -14.15 -5.24
CA ASP A 38 -12.33 -15.59 -5.01
C ASP A 38 -11.00 -16.06 -5.59
N ARG A 39 -10.72 -15.71 -6.86
CA ARG A 39 -9.45 -16.05 -7.51
C ARG A 39 -8.23 -15.47 -6.82
N ARG A 40 -8.34 -14.26 -6.25
CA ARG A 40 -7.26 -13.64 -5.46
C ARG A 40 -7.05 -14.38 -4.14
N THR A 41 -8.13 -14.80 -3.49
CA THR A 41 -8.09 -15.59 -2.24
C THR A 41 -7.50 -16.97 -2.48
N GLU A 42 -7.90 -17.63 -3.57
CA GLU A 42 -7.33 -18.90 -4.05
C GLU A 42 -5.84 -18.77 -4.35
N MET A 43 -5.40 -17.64 -4.92
CA MET A 43 -3.97 -17.42 -5.17
C MET A 43 -3.14 -17.41 -3.88
N TYR A 44 -3.75 -17.05 -2.75
CA TYR A 44 -3.11 -17.14 -1.43
C TYR A 44 -3.08 -18.57 -0.89
N GLU A 45 -3.91 -19.48 -1.41
CA GLU A 45 -3.84 -20.89 -1.07
C GLU A 45 -2.49 -21.47 -1.53
N GLY A 46 -1.89 -22.29 -0.65
CA GLY A 46 -0.53 -22.79 -0.88
C GLY A 46 0.58 -21.79 -0.54
N TRP A 47 0.26 -20.57 -0.09
CA TRP A 47 1.23 -19.74 0.62
C TRP A 47 1.36 -20.25 2.05
N ARG A 48 2.51 -20.01 2.68
CA ARG A 48 2.74 -20.42 4.09
C ARG A 48 2.07 -19.48 5.09
N MET A 49 1.05 -18.75 4.66
CA MET A 49 0.26 -17.83 5.46
C MET A 49 -1.21 -18.00 5.13
N THR A 50 -2.08 -17.63 6.06
CA THR A 50 -3.52 -17.68 5.82
C THR A 50 -3.92 -16.62 4.80
N ALA A 51 -4.97 -16.90 4.01
CA ALA A 51 -5.48 -15.93 3.03
C ALA A 51 -5.84 -14.56 3.67
N PRO A 52 -6.46 -14.49 4.86
CA PRO A 52 -6.67 -13.22 5.55
C PRO A 52 -5.37 -12.48 5.91
N MET A 53 -4.31 -13.20 6.26
CA MET A 53 -3.01 -12.57 6.52
C MET A 53 -2.40 -12.03 5.22
N ALA A 54 -2.42 -12.81 4.15
CA ALA A 54 -1.92 -12.37 2.84
C ALA A 54 -2.65 -11.13 2.33
N ASP A 55 -3.98 -11.11 2.44
CA ASP A 55 -4.82 -9.96 2.06
C ASP A 55 -4.43 -8.69 2.85
N ARG A 56 -4.36 -8.78 4.19
CA ARG A 56 -3.94 -7.66 5.03
C ARG A 56 -2.54 -7.16 4.66
N LEU A 57 -1.57 -8.06 4.52
CA LEU A 57 -0.20 -7.69 4.15
C LEU A 57 -0.12 -7.07 2.75
N SER A 58 -0.90 -7.54 1.77
CA SER A 58 -0.98 -6.92 0.45
C SER A 58 -1.55 -5.51 0.50
N ARG A 59 -2.64 -5.29 1.26
CA ARG A 59 -3.23 -3.96 1.45
C ARG A 59 -2.28 -3.02 2.18
N THR A 60 -1.60 -3.48 3.23
CA THR A 60 -0.59 -2.72 3.96
C THR A 60 0.61 -2.39 3.08
N LEU A 61 1.09 -3.32 2.26
CA LEU A 61 2.20 -3.09 1.35
C LEU A 61 1.85 -2.04 0.27
N LEU A 62 0.62 -2.04 -0.25
CA LEU A 62 0.17 -0.98 -1.15
C LEU A 62 0.13 0.38 -0.42
N ALA A 63 -0.37 0.43 0.81
CA ALA A 63 -0.35 1.65 1.62
C ALA A 63 1.08 2.18 1.86
N LEU A 64 2.04 1.28 2.15
CA LEU A 64 3.46 1.63 2.29
C LEU A 64 4.04 2.24 1.01
N ARG A 65 3.72 1.68 -0.16
CA ARG A 65 4.16 2.26 -1.43
C ARG A 65 3.62 3.66 -1.65
N LEU A 66 2.34 3.89 -1.33
CA LEU A 66 1.72 5.20 -1.44
C LEU A 66 2.36 6.22 -0.49
N TYR A 67 2.64 5.79 0.75
CA TYR A 67 3.32 6.61 1.74
C TYR A 67 4.74 6.97 1.28
N ALA A 68 5.56 5.97 0.89
CA ALA A 68 6.91 6.18 0.40
C ALA A 68 6.96 7.08 -0.85
N LEU A 69 6.06 6.86 -1.82
CA LEU A 69 5.95 7.71 -3.01
C LEU A 69 5.63 9.17 -2.66
N SER A 70 4.78 9.37 -1.65
CA SER A 70 4.41 10.70 -1.20
C SER A 70 5.55 11.40 -0.46
N LEU A 71 6.39 10.63 0.27
CA LEU A 71 7.61 11.15 0.87
C LEU A 71 8.65 11.53 -0.20
N ASP A 72 8.81 10.74 -1.26
CA ASP A 72 9.68 11.10 -2.40
C ASP A 72 9.18 12.41 -3.06
N ASP A 73 7.87 12.54 -3.22
CA ASP A 73 7.24 13.75 -3.75
C ASP A 73 7.52 14.97 -2.87
N ALA A 74 7.42 14.80 -1.54
CA ALA A 74 7.78 15.82 -0.56
C ALA A 74 9.25 16.21 -0.63
N ALA A 75 10.15 15.24 -0.74
CA ALA A 75 11.58 15.49 -0.91
C ALA A 75 11.88 16.22 -2.23
N ALA A 76 11.07 16.02 -3.27
CA ALA A 76 11.13 16.73 -4.54
C ALA A 76 10.40 18.10 -4.53
N GLY A 77 9.97 18.59 -3.36
CA GLY A 77 9.33 19.89 -3.19
C GLY A 77 7.83 19.94 -3.51
N ARG A 78 7.18 18.80 -3.75
CA ARG A 78 5.71 18.73 -3.86
C ARG A 78 5.10 18.62 -2.47
N PRO A 79 4.04 19.38 -2.14
CA PRO A 79 3.47 19.32 -0.80
C PRO A 79 2.88 17.93 -0.49
N LEU A 80 3.20 17.40 0.69
CA LEU A 80 2.58 16.19 1.22
C LEU A 80 1.10 16.50 1.51
N GLY A 81 0.19 15.81 0.83
CA GLY A 81 -1.22 16.10 0.99
C GLY A 81 -2.13 15.14 0.26
N GLU A 82 -3.39 15.10 0.69
CA GLU A 82 -4.41 14.22 0.14
C GLU A 82 -4.68 14.50 -1.35
N GLY A 83 -4.62 15.76 -1.77
CA GLY A 83 -4.76 16.14 -3.17
C GLY A 83 -3.69 15.48 -4.05
N GLY A 84 -2.42 15.55 -3.64
CA GLY A 84 -1.33 14.90 -4.36
C GLY A 84 -1.44 13.38 -4.36
N LEU A 85 -1.78 12.79 -3.20
CA LEU A 85 -2.03 11.35 -3.09
C LEU A 85 -3.17 10.89 -4.00
N ALA A 86 -4.27 11.64 -4.08
CA ALA A 86 -5.42 11.30 -4.91
C ALA A 86 -5.11 11.26 -6.41
N GLU A 87 -4.11 12.03 -6.88
CA GLU A 87 -3.67 12.05 -8.28
C GLU A 87 -2.68 10.94 -8.64
N VAL A 88 -2.22 10.15 -7.66
CA VAL A 88 -1.34 9.01 -7.94
C VAL A 88 -2.09 8.01 -8.81
N THR A 89 -1.51 7.67 -9.96
CA THR A 89 -2.02 6.61 -10.83
C THR A 89 -1.70 5.25 -10.24
N LEU A 90 -2.54 4.24 -10.51
CA LEU A 90 -2.29 2.87 -10.05
C LEU A 90 -0.97 2.32 -10.61
N ALA A 91 -0.62 2.67 -11.84
CA ALA A 91 0.66 2.30 -12.44
C ALA A 91 1.85 2.88 -11.66
N ARG A 92 1.75 4.14 -11.23
CA ARG A 92 2.77 4.80 -10.40
C ARG A 92 2.86 4.18 -9.01
N ALA A 93 1.73 3.84 -8.40
CA ALA A 93 1.67 3.23 -7.07
C ALA A 93 2.39 1.86 -7.01
N VAL A 94 2.40 1.10 -8.12
CA VAL A 94 3.01 -0.24 -8.18
C VAL A 94 4.30 -0.29 -8.99
N ALA A 95 4.83 0.87 -9.39
CA ALA A 95 6.10 0.94 -10.11
C ALA A 95 7.21 0.22 -9.32
N GLU A 96 8.14 -0.37 -10.06
CA GLU A 96 9.29 -1.05 -9.47
C GLU A 96 10.12 -0.04 -8.69
N ARG A 97 10.46 -0.41 -7.45
CA ARG A 97 11.47 0.29 -6.65
C ARG A 97 12.72 -0.58 -6.59
N PRO A 98 13.92 0.00 -6.74
CA PRO A 98 15.16 -0.78 -6.78
C PRO A 98 15.39 -1.61 -5.50
N TRP A 99 14.93 -1.10 -4.35
CA TRP A 99 15.21 -1.71 -3.05
C TRP A 99 13.96 -1.77 -2.16
N PRO A 100 13.49 -2.96 -1.75
CA PRO A 100 12.28 -3.10 -0.94
C PRO A 100 12.38 -2.43 0.45
N TYR A 101 13.59 -2.31 1.01
CA TYR A 101 13.79 -1.65 2.31
C TYR A 101 13.49 -0.15 2.28
N GLU A 102 13.53 0.50 1.11
CA GLU A 102 13.20 1.92 0.97
C GLU A 102 11.71 2.21 1.23
N LEU A 103 10.85 1.19 1.19
CA LEU A 103 9.44 1.33 1.55
C LEU A 103 9.23 1.68 3.02
N PHE A 104 10.24 1.42 3.86
CA PHE A 104 10.17 1.66 5.30
C PHE A 104 10.87 2.95 5.73
N ALA A 105 11.44 3.71 4.78
CA ALA A 105 12.02 5.02 5.06
C ALA A 105 10.91 5.98 5.54
N GLY A 106 11.17 6.72 6.63
CA GLY A 106 10.22 7.69 7.18
C GLY A 106 9.07 7.10 8.00
N LEU A 107 9.08 5.79 8.29
CA LEU A 107 8.12 5.17 9.22
C LEU A 107 8.47 5.36 10.70
N ASP A 108 9.68 5.81 11.00
CA ASP A 108 10.09 6.26 12.34
C ASP A 108 9.26 7.46 12.83
N ALA A 109 8.62 8.18 11.92
CA ALA A 109 7.65 9.23 12.24
C ALA A 109 6.26 8.69 12.65
N LEU A 110 5.96 7.40 12.43
CA LEU A 110 4.68 6.80 12.82
C LEU A 110 4.69 6.39 14.28
N THR A 111 3.57 6.57 14.97
CA THR A 111 3.42 6.07 16.34
C THR A 111 3.23 4.55 16.35
N PRO A 112 3.55 3.87 17.47
CA PRO A 112 3.27 2.43 17.62
C PRO A 112 1.79 2.07 17.48
N ASP A 113 0.89 3.02 17.73
CA ASP A 113 -0.56 2.85 17.67
C ASP A 113 -1.15 3.19 16.28
N ALA A 114 -0.31 3.60 15.34
CA ALA A 114 -0.74 3.88 13.97
C ALA A 114 -1.42 2.64 13.35
N PRO A 115 -2.45 2.83 12.50
CA PRO A 115 -3.14 1.72 11.85
C PRO A 115 -2.14 0.75 11.19
N ARG A 116 -2.34 -0.55 11.36
CA ARG A 116 -1.50 -1.60 10.71
C ARG A 116 -0.02 -1.59 11.12
N ALA A 117 0.36 -0.98 12.25
CA ALA A 117 1.74 -1.02 12.73
C ALA A 117 2.31 -2.46 12.85
N ALA A 118 1.50 -3.43 13.28
CA ALA A 118 1.90 -4.83 13.34
C ALA A 118 2.15 -5.46 11.94
N ASP A 119 1.33 -5.12 10.95
CA ASP A 119 1.51 -5.60 9.57
C ASP A 119 2.73 -4.96 8.92
N VAL A 120 2.98 -3.68 9.19
CA VAL A 120 4.20 -2.96 8.76
C VAL A 120 5.44 -3.62 9.34
N ASN A 121 5.45 -3.94 10.64
CA ASN A 121 6.56 -4.67 11.27
C ASN A 121 6.76 -6.05 10.65
N THR A 122 5.67 -6.76 10.33
CA THR A 122 5.74 -8.05 9.63
C THR A 122 6.39 -7.90 8.26
N LEU A 123 5.97 -6.92 7.46
CA LEU A 123 6.57 -6.63 6.15
C LEU A 123 8.05 -6.24 6.26
N ARG A 124 8.41 -5.48 7.30
CA ARG A 124 9.79 -5.10 7.58
C ARG A 124 10.66 -6.32 7.88
N LEU A 125 10.17 -7.24 8.72
CA LEU A 125 10.86 -8.51 9.01
C LEU A 125 11.02 -9.37 7.74
N LEU A 126 9.99 -9.45 6.89
CA LEU A 126 10.06 -10.18 5.62
C LEU A 126 11.12 -9.59 4.66
N THR A 127 11.38 -8.29 4.76
CA THR A 127 12.38 -7.59 3.93
C THR A 127 13.81 -7.89 4.36
N TYR A 128 14.06 -7.99 5.68
CA TYR A 128 15.40 -8.27 6.21
C TYR A 128 15.76 -9.76 6.29
N ASP A 129 14.82 -10.66 6.01
CA ASP A 129 15.10 -12.09 5.81
C ASP A 129 15.74 -12.31 4.43
N GLU A 130 16.95 -11.77 4.25
CA GLU A 130 17.71 -11.74 2.98
C GLU A 130 18.20 -13.13 2.53
N VAL A 131 18.23 -14.13 3.42
CA VAL A 131 18.77 -15.47 3.15
C VAL A 131 17.64 -16.51 2.97
N GLY A 132 16.47 -16.09 2.43
CA GLY A 132 15.47 -17.05 1.99
C GLY A 132 14.03 -16.56 1.83
N ARG A 133 13.14 -17.17 2.63
CA ARG A 133 11.69 -17.31 2.37
C ARG A 133 10.92 -15.99 2.49
N GLY A 134 11.42 -15.01 3.24
CA GLY A 134 10.83 -13.67 3.35
C GLY A 134 10.80 -12.90 2.04
N ALA A 135 11.93 -12.84 1.33
CA ALA A 135 12.02 -12.16 0.03
C ALA A 135 11.04 -12.73 -1.01
N HIS A 136 10.89 -14.06 -1.08
CA HIS A 136 9.91 -14.71 -1.96
C HIS A 136 8.46 -14.38 -1.60
N THR A 137 8.18 -14.28 -0.30
CA THR A 137 6.87 -13.89 0.20
C THR A 137 6.54 -12.45 -0.18
N LEU A 138 7.50 -11.53 -0.02
CA LEU A 138 7.33 -10.14 -0.41
C LEU A 138 7.12 -9.99 -1.92
N ALA A 139 7.88 -10.72 -2.74
CA ALA A 139 7.70 -10.76 -4.19
C ALA A 139 6.31 -11.26 -4.61
N ARG A 140 5.77 -12.27 -3.90
CA ARG A 140 4.40 -12.75 -4.14
C ARG A 140 3.34 -11.72 -3.78
N LEU A 141 3.50 -11.02 -2.65
CA LEU A 141 2.61 -9.92 -2.24
C LEU A 141 2.64 -8.79 -3.28
N ASP A 142 3.83 -8.41 -3.75
CA ASP A 142 4.06 -7.41 -4.79
C ASP A 142 3.35 -7.78 -6.11
N ALA A 143 3.56 -9.00 -6.59
CA ALA A 143 2.90 -9.52 -7.79
C ALA A 143 1.37 -9.54 -7.65
N GLY A 144 0.85 -9.85 -6.45
CA GLY A 144 -0.57 -9.79 -6.15
C GLY A 144 -1.13 -8.37 -6.29
N ILE A 145 -0.43 -7.37 -5.75
CA ILE A 145 -0.83 -5.95 -5.88
C ILE A 145 -0.82 -5.53 -7.35
N ARG A 146 0.23 -5.86 -8.12
CA ARG A 146 0.29 -5.56 -9.56
C ARG A 146 -0.83 -6.20 -10.35
N THR A 147 -1.19 -7.43 -9.99
CA THR A 147 -2.33 -8.13 -10.63
C THR A 147 -3.64 -7.42 -10.35
N VAL A 148 -3.87 -7.02 -9.09
CA VAL A 148 -5.07 -6.25 -8.70
C VAL A 148 -5.14 -4.93 -9.46
N THR A 149 -4.06 -4.14 -9.47
CA THR A 149 -4.06 -2.85 -10.16
C THR A 149 -4.17 -2.98 -11.67
N GLY A 150 -3.50 -3.96 -12.28
CA GLY A 150 -3.62 -4.26 -13.72
C GLY A 150 -5.04 -4.64 -14.12
N ARG A 151 -5.71 -5.48 -13.34
CA ARG A 151 -7.12 -5.83 -13.60
C ARG A 151 -8.06 -4.63 -13.50
N LEU A 152 -7.79 -3.70 -12.58
CA LEU A 152 -8.57 -2.48 -12.47
C LEU A 152 -8.37 -1.58 -13.71
N THR A 153 -7.13 -1.36 -14.14
CA THR A 153 -6.87 -0.53 -15.33
C THR A 153 -7.47 -1.16 -16.59
N GLU A 154 -7.44 -2.49 -16.71
CA GLU A 154 -8.12 -3.24 -17.78
C GLU A 154 -9.65 -3.09 -17.70
N ARG A 155 -10.24 -3.32 -16.52
CA ARG A 155 -11.70 -3.24 -16.30
C ARG A 155 -12.27 -1.88 -16.66
N TYR A 156 -11.58 -0.81 -16.27
CA TYR A 156 -11.99 0.57 -16.56
C TYR A 156 -11.45 1.10 -17.90
N ARG A 157 -10.67 0.28 -18.63
CA ARG A 157 -10.01 0.65 -19.89
C ARG A 157 -9.23 1.98 -19.77
N ASN A 158 -8.60 2.19 -18.62
CA ASN A 158 -7.89 3.41 -18.30
C ASN A 158 -6.52 3.07 -17.69
N PRO A 159 -5.42 3.13 -18.46
CA PRO A 159 -4.08 2.91 -17.93
C PRO A 159 -3.62 4.03 -16.98
N GLY A 160 -4.26 5.21 -17.05
CA GLY A 160 -4.02 6.36 -16.17
C GLY A 160 -4.93 6.40 -14.94
N LEU A 161 -5.62 5.31 -14.60
CA LEU A 161 -6.58 5.28 -13.49
C LEU A 161 -5.92 5.76 -12.19
N THR A 162 -6.50 6.80 -11.60
CA THR A 162 -6.02 7.47 -10.38
C THR A 162 -6.68 6.90 -9.13
N LEU A 163 -6.01 7.09 -7.99
CA LEU A 163 -6.58 6.76 -6.68
C LEU A 163 -7.90 7.51 -6.40
N ARG A 164 -8.04 8.75 -6.90
CA ARG A 164 -9.31 9.49 -6.82
C ARG A 164 -10.44 8.76 -7.55
N GLU A 165 -10.18 8.34 -8.79
CA GLU A 165 -11.18 7.64 -9.59
C GLU A 165 -11.59 6.31 -8.95
N VAL A 166 -10.62 5.57 -8.37
CA VAL A 166 -10.91 4.38 -7.57
C VAL A 166 -11.84 4.71 -6.40
N ARG A 167 -11.56 5.74 -5.60
CA ARG A 167 -12.43 6.11 -4.47
C ARG A 167 -13.82 6.57 -4.91
N ARG A 168 -13.95 7.23 -6.07
CA ARG A 168 -15.26 7.62 -6.61
C ARG A 168 -16.16 6.41 -6.89
N VAL A 169 -15.58 5.27 -7.28
CA VAL A 169 -16.35 4.03 -7.50
C VAL A 169 -16.97 3.49 -6.21
N LEU A 170 -16.35 3.75 -5.04
CA LEU A 170 -16.90 3.32 -3.75
C LEU A 170 -17.93 4.27 -3.16
N GLY A 171 -17.91 5.54 -3.56
CA GLY A 171 -18.83 6.58 -3.07
C GLY A 171 -19.97 6.91 -4.03
N GLY A 172 -20.09 6.16 -5.14
CA GLY A 172 -21.18 6.27 -6.11
C GLY A 172 -22.30 5.29 -5.89
#